data_AF-Q74M76-F1
#
_entry.id   AF-Q74M76-F1
#
_cell.length_a   1.000
_cell.length_b   1.000
_cell.length_c   1.000
_cell.angle_alpha   90.00
_cell.angle_beta   90.00
_cell.angle_gamma   90.00
#
_symmetry.space_group_name_H-M   'P 1'
#
loop_
_entity.id
_entity.type
_entity.pdbx_description
1 polymer ?
#
loop_
_entity_poly.entity_id
_entity_poly.type
_entity_poly.pdbx_seq_one_letter_code
_entity_poly.pdbx_strand_id
1 'polypeptide(L)'
;MKKKLIGLAFSLSILLFSIYVLVTSPSPIKKDVSLAGGVEFYIPKNQTLNLTEFKNAIIKETDQYYIIDVPYEEANKIKSKYNVSYREFKPTVASNFYKSLISAFIFSFLAVGVSLFFFFKNPLIPALTILALVSNVIDTLAFLNLIGFKFSIASLASLFMFVGYSVDTNILLSEKVLEEGNYKEALITGLSLTLTTIIALIVILLFSQNEILKSMALVLLVGLTFDIINTWIQNGSLLLLLNKEQNKKNQ
;
A
#
# COMPACT_ATOMS: atom_id res chain seq x y z
N MET A 1 24.10 -5.04 -20.26
CA MET A 1 22.87 -5.71 -20.74
C MET A 1 22.45 -6.84 -19.79
N LYS A 2 23.32 -7.84 -19.54
CA LYS A 2 23.02 -8.95 -18.60
C LYS A 2 22.53 -8.49 -17.21
N LYS A 3 23.22 -7.53 -16.57
CA LYS A 3 22.81 -7.01 -15.25
C LYS A 3 21.39 -6.38 -15.22
N LYS A 4 20.96 -5.72 -16.31
CA LYS A 4 19.62 -5.10 -16.41
C LYS A 4 18.52 -6.16 -16.58
N LEU A 5 18.78 -7.17 -17.43
CA LEU A 5 17.86 -8.30 -17.59
C LEU A 5 17.69 -9.11 -16.30
N ILE A 6 18.78 -9.31 -15.53
CA ILE A 6 18.73 -10.01 -14.25
C ILE A 6 17.86 -9.24 -13.25
N GLY A 7 18.04 -7.92 -13.14
CA GLY A 7 17.20 -7.08 -12.29
C GLY A 7 15.72 -7.13 -12.68
N LEU A 8 15.42 -7.03 -13.98
CA LEU A 8 14.05 -7.14 -14.49
C LEU A 8 13.44 -8.50 -14.15
N ALA A 9 14.15 -9.61 -14.40
CA ALA A 9 13.69 -10.95 -14.06
C ALA A 9 13.42 -11.10 -12.55
N PHE A 10 14.25 -10.49 -11.71
CA PHE A 10 14.04 -10.47 -10.26
C PHE A 10 12.74 -9.74 -9.88
N SER A 11 12.51 -8.52 -10.39
CA SER A 11 11.27 -7.78 -10.12
C SER A 11 10.01 -8.52 -10.61
N LEU A 12 10.07 -9.14 -11.80
CA LEU A 12 8.95 -9.92 -12.34
C LEU A 12 8.71 -11.20 -11.53
N SER A 13 9.75 -11.81 -10.96
CA SER A 13 9.60 -12.98 -10.09
C SER A 13 8.89 -12.63 -8.79
N ILE A 14 9.19 -11.45 -8.21
CA ILE A 14 8.47 -10.92 -7.06
C ILE A 14 6.99 -10.71 -7.42
N LEU A 15 6.72 -10.04 -8.55
CA LEU A 15 5.34 -9.80 -8.99
C LEU A 15 4.55 -11.10 -9.18
N LEU A 16 5.14 -12.11 -9.83
CA LEU A 16 4.50 -13.41 -10.02
C LEU A 16 4.21 -14.10 -8.68
N PHE A 17 5.14 -14.04 -7.74
CA PHE A 17 4.94 -14.56 -6.39
C PHE A 17 3.81 -13.81 -5.66
N SER A 18 3.78 -12.48 -5.75
CA SER A 18 2.74 -11.64 -5.17
C SER A 18 1.35 -11.95 -5.73
N ILE A 19 1.25 -12.15 -7.05
CA ILE A 19 0.00 -12.57 -7.71
C ILE A 19 -0.42 -13.95 -7.20
N TYR A 20 0.50 -14.91 -7.12
CA TYR A 20 0.21 -16.24 -6.60
C TYR A 20 -0.34 -16.19 -5.17
N VAL A 21 0.28 -15.39 -4.29
CA VAL A 21 -0.18 -15.18 -2.91
C VAL A 21 -1.60 -14.61 -2.89
N LEU A 22 -1.90 -13.59 -3.68
CA LEU A 22 -3.21 -12.95 -3.67
C LEU A 22 -4.31 -13.86 -4.24
N VAL A 23 -4.02 -14.64 -5.29
CA VAL A 23 -4.98 -15.56 -5.91
C VAL A 23 -5.29 -16.76 -5.00
N THR A 24 -4.30 -17.25 -4.26
CA THR A 24 -4.47 -18.38 -3.34
C THR A 24 -5.05 -17.99 -1.99
N SER A 25 -5.08 -16.69 -1.67
CA SER A 25 -5.60 -16.18 -0.41
C SER A 25 -7.14 -16.13 -0.40
N PRO A 26 -7.81 -16.64 0.66
CA PRO A 26 -9.28 -16.61 0.75
C PRO A 26 -9.88 -15.20 0.69
N SER A 27 -9.14 -14.21 1.21
CA SER A 27 -9.48 -12.80 1.13
C SER A 27 -8.20 -12.00 0.87
N PRO A 28 -8.00 -11.48 -0.36
CA PRO A 28 -6.82 -10.67 -0.71
C PRO A 28 -6.65 -9.44 0.18
N ILE A 29 -7.77 -8.80 0.56
CA ILE A 29 -7.79 -7.66 1.49
C ILE A 29 -8.56 -8.08 2.74
N LYS A 30 -7.85 -8.35 3.84
CA LYS A 30 -8.46 -8.60 5.14
C LYS A 30 -8.94 -7.26 5.72
N LYS A 31 -10.22 -7.17 6.09
CA LYS A 31 -10.86 -5.93 6.55
C LYS A 31 -10.92 -5.89 8.07
N ASP A 32 -10.70 -4.73 8.66
CA ASP A 32 -11.03 -4.46 10.07
C ASP A 32 -12.52 -4.10 10.23
N VAL A 33 -12.93 -3.77 11.46
CA VAL A 33 -14.31 -3.36 11.76
C VAL A 33 -14.71 -2.03 11.12
N SER A 34 -13.76 -1.15 10.81
CA SER A 34 -14.05 0.11 10.12
C SER A 34 -14.46 -0.12 8.65
N LEU A 35 -13.93 -1.16 8.01
CA LEU A 35 -14.27 -1.54 6.63
C LEU A 35 -15.38 -2.61 6.54
N ALA A 36 -15.44 -3.54 7.49
CA ALA A 36 -16.43 -4.62 7.49
C ALA A 36 -17.75 -4.24 8.21
N GLY A 37 -17.69 -3.26 9.11
CA GLY A 37 -18.73 -3.01 10.10
C GLY A 37 -18.48 -3.78 11.39
N GLY A 38 -18.73 -3.15 12.53
CA GLY A 38 -18.45 -3.72 13.84
C GLY A 38 -18.26 -2.66 14.90
N VAL A 39 -17.75 -3.08 16.05
CA VAL A 39 -17.46 -2.18 17.18
C VAL A 39 -16.05 -2.43 17.64
N GLU A 40 -15.30 -1.35 17.78
CA GLU A 40 -13.96 -1.32 18.36
C GLU A 40 -14.09 -0.90 19.82
N PHE A 41 -13.70 -1.78 20.75
CA PHE A 41 -13.73 -1.52 22.19
C PHE A 41 -12.34 -1.13 22.69
N TYR A 42 -12.29 -0.14 23.59
CA TYR A 42 -11.08 0.30 24.28
C TYR A 42 -11.20 -0.10 25.75
N ILE A 43 -10.48 -1.17 26.11
CA ILE A 43 -10.57 -1.73 27.44
C ILE A 43 -9.28 -1.44 28.21
N PRO A 44 -9.33 -0.72 29.34
CA PRO A 44 -8.15 -0.46 30.15
C PRO A 44 -7.50 -1.75 30.66
N LYS A 45 -6.17 -1.85 30.61
CA LYS A 45 -5.41 -3.03 31.07
C LYS A 45 -5.58 -3.36 32.56
N ASN A 46 -6.07 -2.43 33.36
CA ASN A 46 -6.30 -2.63 34.79
C ASN A 46 -7.59 -3.42 35.11
N GLN A 47 -8.40 -3.78 34.10
CA GLN A 47 -9.59 -4.62 34.27
C GLN A 47 -9.30 -6.09 33.98
N THR A 48 -9.80 -6.99 34.83
CA THR A 48 -9.76 -8.44 34.61
C THR A 48 -10.74 -8.84 33.50
N LEU A 49 -10.19 -9.07 32.30
CA LEU A 49 -10.95 -9.52 31.13
C LEU A 49 -10.95 -11.03 31.00
N ASN A 50 -12.12 -11.62 30.77
CA ASN A 50 -12.23 -13.00 30.32
C ASN A 50 -12.02 -13.06 28.80
N LEU A 51 -10.75 -13.12 28.37
CA LEU A 51 -10.35 -13.13 26.95
C LEU A 51 -10.97 -14.29 26.14
N THR A 52 -11.43 -15.34 26.82
CA THR A 52 -12.13 -16.47 26.22
C THR A 52 -13.47 -16.09 25.59
N GLU A 53 -14.11 -14.99 26.04
CA GLU A 53 -15.33 -14.44 25.44
C GLU A 53 -15.07 -13.73 24.10
N PHE A 54 -13.81 -13.40 23.81
CA PHE A 54 -13.38 -12.65 22.63
C PHE A 54 -12.64 -13.53 21.61
N LYS A 55 -12.92 -14.83 21.56
CA LYS A 55 -12.20 -15.84 20.73
C LYS A 55 -12.05 -15.48 19.25
N ASN A 56 -12.99 -14.71 18.69
CA ASN A 56 -12.99 -14.28 17.30
C ASN A 56 -12.59 -12.80 17.10
N ALA A 57 -12.22 -12.12 18.17
CA ALA A 57 -11.89 -10.70 18.14
C ALA A 57 -10.41 -10.48 17.81
N ILE A 58 -10.10 -9.37 17.14
CA ILE A 58 -8.70 -8.93 16.99
C ILE A 58 -8.36 -8.15 18.23
N ILE A 59 -7.41 -8.66 19.02
CA ILE A 59 -6.90 -7.97 20.19
C ILE A 59 -5.59 -7.31 19.81
N LYS A 60 -5.57 -5.99 19.82
CA LYS A 60 -4.33 -5.20 19.74
C LYS A 60 -4.00 -4.68 21.12
N GLU A 61 -2.74 -4.84 21.51
CA GLU A 61 -2.27 -4.42 22.83
C GLU A 61 -1.51 -3.10 22.70
N THR A 62 -1.93 -2.10 23.49
CA THR A 62 -1.22 -0.83 23.66
C THR A 62 -0.72 -0.72 25.10
N ASP A 63 0.07 0.30 25.42
CA ASP A 63 0.58 0.49 26.80
C ASP A 63 -0.55 0.66 27.83
N GLN A 64 -1.70 1.22 27.44
CA GLN A 64 -2.79 1.60 28.35
C GLN A 64 -4.08 0.76 28.15
N TYR A 65 -4.35 0.33 26.91
CA TYR A 65 -5.61 -0.32 26.51
C TYR A 65 -5.39 -1.61 25.70
N TYR A 66 -6.31 -2.56 25.86
CA TYR A 66 -6.61 -3.56 24.84
C TYR A 66 -7.65 -2.98 23.88
N ILE A 67 -7.31 -2.96 22.59
CA ILE A 67 -8.25 -2.62 21.51
C ILE A 67 -8.81 -3.91 20.96
N ILE A 68 -10.13 -4.06 21.02
CA ILE A 68 -10.81 -5.30 20.65
C ILE A 68 -11.85 -5.03 19.56
N ASP A 69 -11.62 -5.61 18.39
CA ASP A 69 -12.51 -5.52 17.24
C ASP A 69 -13.54 -6.67 17.27
N VAL A 70 -14.82 -6.32 17.34
CA VAL A 70 -15.92 -7.29 17.44
C VAL A 70 -16.95 -7.07 16.33
N PRO A 71 -17.49 -8.14 15.71
CA PRO A 71 -18.63 -8.03 14.80
C PRO A 71 -19.85 -7.34 15.43
N TYR A 72 -20.61 -6.63 14.61
CA TYR A 72 -21.74 -5.80 15.05
C TYR A 72 -22.78 -6.56 15.89
N GLU A 73 -23.08 -7.81 15.51
CA GLU A 73 -24.08 -8.66 16.17
C GLU A 73 -23.67 -9.08 17.59
N GLU A 74 -22.36 -9.29 17.81
CA GLU A 74 -21.81 -9.71 19.09
C GLU A 74 -21.56 -8.52 20.03
N ALA A 75 -21.35 -7.32 19.48
CA ALA A 75 -20.99 -6.12 20.23
C ALA A 75 -22.05 -5.71 21.27
N ASN A 76 -23.34 -5.94 21.00
CA ASN A 76 -24.42 -5.57 21.92
C ASN A 76 -24.34 -6.32 23.25
N LYS A 77 -23.89 -7.59 23.24
CA LYS A 77 -23.72 -8.41 24.45
C LYS A 77 -22.59 -7.88 25.35
N ILE A 78 -21.56 -7.30 24.73
CA ILE A 78 -20.37 -6.77 25.42
C ILE A 78 -20.67 -5.39 26.01
N LYS A 79 -21.35 -4.52 25.25
CA LYS A 79 -21.78 -3.17 25.71
C LYS A 79 -22.64 -3.23 26.97
N SER A 80 -23.50 -4.24 27.10
CA SER A 80 -24.34 -4.40 28.30
C SER A 80 -23.59 -4.93 29.53
N LYS A 81 -22.45 -5.58 29.32
CA LYS A 81 -21.71 -6.30 30.38
C LYS A 81 -20.53 -5.51 30.93
N TYR A 82 -19.92 -4.64 30.11
CA TYR A 82 -18.73 -3.89 30.47
C TYR A 82 -18.92 -2.39 30.25
N ASN A 83 -18.51 -1.57 31.23
CA ASN A 83 -18.46 -0.11 31.08
C ASN A 83 -17.16 0.28 30.38
N VAL A 84 -17.14 0.15 29.05
CA VAL A 84 -15.97 0.37 28.20
C VAL A 84 -16.24 1.42 27.15
N SER A 85 -15.24 2.24 26.83
CA SER A 85 -15.29 3.15 25.69
C SER A 85 -15.30 2.34 24.40
N TYR A 86 -16.11 2.76 23.42
CA TYR A 86 -16.18 2.06 22.14
C TYR A 86 -16.41 3.02 20.97
N ARG A 87 -16.05 2.55 19.77
CA ARG A 87 -16.32 3.20 18.50
C ARG A 87 -17.11 2.25 17.61
N GLU A 88 -18.26 2.71 17.11
CA GLU A 88 -19.17 1.88 16.34
C GLU A 88 -19.14 2.24 14.85
N PHE A 89 -19.05 1.20 14.01
CA PHE A 89 -19.09 1.29 12.56
C PHE A 89 -20.28 0.48 12.04
N LYS A 90 -21.32 1.18 11.58
CA LYS A 90 -22.51 0.52 11.02
C LYS A 90 -22.14 -0.27 9.76
N PRO A 91 -22.51 -1.56 9.64
CA PRO A 91 -22.14 -2.39 8.49
C PRO A 91 -22.54 -1.81 7.13
N THR A 92 -23.73 -1.22 7.02
CA THR A 92 -24.19 -0.60 5.77
C THR A 92 -23.31 0.59 5.36
N VAL A 93 -22.91 1.42 6.33
CA VAL A 93 -22.05 2.59 6.09
C VAL A 93 -20.65 2.13 5.70
N ALA A 94 -20.07 1.19 6.46
CA ALA A 94 -18.74 0.63 6.19
C ALA A 94 -18.66 -0.03 4.80
N SER A 95 -19.67 -0.83 4.42
CA SER A 95 -19.74 -1.46 3.10
C SER A 95 -19.83 -0.44 1.97
N ASN A 96 -20.66 0.60 2.12
CA ASN A 96 -20.77 1.67 1.13
C ASN A 96 -19.47 2.46 0.99
N PHE A 97 -18.83 2.82 2.11
CA PHE A 97 -17.52 3.48 2.08
C PHE A 97 -16.45 2.62 1.40
N TYR A 98 -16.40 1.32 1.70
CA TYR A 98 -15.47 0.40 1.05
C TYR A 98 -15.69 0.36 -0.47
N LYS A 99 -16.94 0.24 -0.93
CA LYS A 99 -17.27 0.28 -2.37
C LYS A 99 -16.83 1.59 -3.01
N SER A 100 -17.12 2.72 -2.36
CA SER A 100 -16.70 4.04 -2.83
C SER A 100 -15.18 4.14 -2.92
N LEU A 101 -14.44 3.66 -1.92
CA LEU A 101 -12.97 3.65 -1.91
C LEU A 101 -12.42 2.81 -3.07
N ILE A 102 -12.92 1.60 -3.28
CA ILE A 102 -12.48 0.76 -4.42
C ILE A 102 -12.78 1.44 -5.75
N SER A 103 -13.97 2.05 -5.90
CA SER A 103 -14.30 2.78 -7.13
C SER A 103 -13.38 3.99 -7.35
N ALA A 104 -13.12 4.79 -6.31
CA ALA A 104 -12.22 5.93 -6.36
C ALA A 104 -10.79 5.51 -6.70
N PHE A 105 -10.34 4.36 -6.18
CA PHE A 105 -9.02 3.81 -6.47
C PHE A 105 -8.89 3.46 -7.96
N ILE A 106 -9.89 2.78 -8.54
CA ILE A 106 -9.92 2.49 -9.98
C ILE A 106 -9.91 3.79 -10.79
N PHE A 107 -10.73 4.78 -10.43
CA PHE A 107 -10.75 6.08 -11.10
C PHE A 107 -9.41 6.83 -10.98
N SER A 108 -8.70 6.73 -9.85
CA SER A 108 -7.38 7.34 -9.71
C SER A 108 -6.35 6.72 -10.64
N PHE A 109 -6.37 5.40 -10.83
CA PHE A 109 -5.48 4.72 -11.78
C PHE A 109 -5.75 5.14 -13.22
N LEU A 110 -7.03 5.28 -13.59
CA LEU A 110 -7.41 5.79 -14.91
C LEU A 110 -6.96 7.24 -15.11
N ALA A 111 -7.20 8.11 -14.11
CA ALA A 111 -6.79 9.51 -14.16
C ALA A 111 -5.27 9.67 -14.29
N VAL A 112 -4.50 8.89 -13.53
CA VAL A 112 -3.04 8.83 -13.65
C VAL A 112 -2.63 8.38 -15.05
N GLY A 113 -3.24 7.31 -15.58
CA GLY A 113 -2.91 6.81 -16.91
C GLY A 113 -3.18 7.84 -18.01
N VAL A 114 -4.31 8.55 -17.94
CA VAL A 114 -4.65 9.65 -18.86
C VAL A 114 -3.66 10.80 -18.73
N SER A 115 -3.33 11.21 -17.50
CA SER A 115 -2.36 12.27 -17.23
C SER A 115 -0.99 11.96 -17.84
N LEU A 116 -0.48 10.74 -17.63
CA LEU A 116 0.79 10.29 -18.19
C LEU A 116 0.76 10.26 -19.73
N PHE A 117 -0.36 9.84 -20.33
CA PHE A 117 -0.52 9.82 -21.77
C PHE A 117 -0.42 11.23 -22.40
N PHE A 118 -0.96 12.26 -21.74
CA PHE A 118 -0.82 13.64 -22.21
C PHE A 118 0.58 14.22 -21.93
N PHE A 119 1.22 13.79 -20.85
CA PHE A 119 2.54 14.28 -20.47
C PHE A 119 3.66 13.75 -21.38
N PHE A 120 3.62 12.45 -21.73
CA PHE A 120 4.67 11.81 -22.52
C PHE A 120 4.31 11.69 -24.00
N LYS A 121 5.24 12.13 -24.87
CA LYS A 121 5.07 12.05 -26.35
C LYS A 121 5.01 10.62 -26.88
N ASN A 122 5.69 9.68 -26.23
CA ASN A 122 5.72 8.27 -26.64
C ASN A 122 4.78 7.45 -25.74
N PRO A 123 3.72 6.82 -26.29
CA PRO A 123 2.71 6.09 -25.52
C PRO A 123 3.25 4.84 -24.80
N LEU A 124 4.44 4.37 -25.16
CA LEU A 124 5.09 3.26 -24.46
C LEU A 124 5.59 3.67 -23.07
N ILE A 125 5.97 4.94 -22.85
CA ILE A 125 6.45 5.40 -21.53
C ILE A 125 5.34 5.34 -20.48
N PRO A 126 4.13 5.90 -20.72
CA PRO A 126 2.99 5.73 -19.82
C PRO A 126 2.66 4.27 -19.53
N ALA A 127 2.72 3.39 -20.54
CA ALA A 127 2.42 1.97 -20.36
C ALA A 127 3.41 1.28 -19.41
N LEU A 128 4.71 1.56 -19.54
CA LEU A 128 5.75 1.02 -18.65
C LEU A 128 5.60 1.55 -17.22
N THR A 129 5.28 2.84 -17.07
CA THR A 129 5.04 3.45 -15.76
C THR A 129 3.79 2.86 -15.09
N ILE A 130 2.69 2.68 -15.82
CA ILE A 130 1.47 2.04 -15.30
C ILE A 130 1.76 0.60 -14.87
N LEU A 131 2.58 -0.14 -15.63
CA LEU A 131 2.98 -1.49 -15.24
C LEU A 131 3.69 -1.50 -13.88
N ALA A 132 4.65 -0.60 -13.65
CA ALA A 132 5.34 -0.49 -12.36
C ALA A 132 4.41 -0.07 -11.21
N LEU A 133 3.49 0.86 -11.47
CA LEU A 133 2.45 1.29 -10.50
C LEU A 133 1.54 0.12 -10.10
N VAL A 134 1.13 -0.72 -11.06
CA VAL A 134 0.32 -1.90 -10.78
C VAL A 134 1.13 -2.94 -10.00
N SER A 135 2.39 -3.19 -10.38
CA SER A 135 3.28 -4.09 -9.62
C SER A 135 3.39 -3.64 -8.16
N ASN A 136 3.61 -2.34 -7.95
CA ASN A 136 3.73 -1.73 -6.62
C ASN A 136 2.53 -2.03 -5.72
N VAL A 137 1.32 -1.82 -6.22
CA VAL A 137 0.10 -2.12 -5.45
C VAL A 137 -0.05 -3.61 -5.19
N ILE A 138 0.19 -4.46 -6.20
CA ILE A 138 0.07 -5.91 -6.07
C ILE A 138 1.05 -6.45 -5.03
N ASP A 139 2.32 -6.06 -5.10
CA ASP A 139 3.36 -6.50 -4.18
C ASP A 139 3.08 -6.04 -2.75
N THR A 140 2.62 -4.79 -2.59
CA THR A 140 2.23 -4.22 -1.30
C THR A 140 1.08 -5.00 -0.69
N LEU A 141 0.01 -5.25 -1.46
CA LEU A 141 -1.15 -6.00 -0.99
C LEU A 141 -0.78 -7.44 -0.64
N ALA A 142 0.07 -8.09 -1.45
CA ALA A 142 0.51 -9.46 -1.20
C ALA A 142 1.31 -9.56 0.11
N PHE A 143 2.29 -8.68 0.31
CA PHE A 143 3.09 -8.66 1.53
C PHE A 143 2.23 -8.41 2.77
N LEU A 144 1.33 -7.42 2.71
CA LEU A 144 0.41 -7.11 3.82
C LEU A 144 -0.54 -8.29 4.11
N ASN A 145 -0.97 -9.03 3.08
CA ASN A 145 -1.79 -10.22 3.26
C ASN A 145 -1.04 -11.33 4.02
N LEU A 146 0.22 -11.57 3.66
CA LEU A 146 1.09 -12.59 4.25
C LEU A 146 1.30 -12.38 5.75
N ILE A 147 1.53 -11.12 6.15
CA ILE A 147 1.69 -10.78 7.57
C ILE A 147 0.35 -10.71 8.32
N GLY A 148 -0.77 -10.99 7.64
CA GLY A 148 -2.11 -10.98 8.24
C GLY A 148 -2.64 -9.58 8.55
N PHE A 149 -2.12 -8.55 7.91
CA PHE A 149 -2.52 -7.17 8.13
C PHE A 149 -4.01 -6.97 7.80
N LYS A 150 -4.72 -6.26 8.67
CA LYS A 150 -6.13 -5.91 8.48
C LYS A 150 -6.23 -4.44 8.11
N PHE A 151 -6.81 -4.17 6.96
CA PHE A 151 -6.99 -2.83 6.44
C PHE A 151 -8.11 -2.12 7.19
N SER A 152 -7.82 -0.90 7.63
CA SER A 152 -8.81 0.09 8.04
C SER A 152 -9.14 1.05 6.90
N ILE A 153 -10.16 1.87 7.07
CA ILE A 153 -10.45 2.97 6.12
C ILE A 153 -9.21 3.84 5.92
N ALA A 154 -8.52 4.18 7.01
CA ALA A 154 -7.34 5.04 6.97
C ALA A 154 -6.14 4.37 6.30
N SER A 155 -5.89 3.09 6.58
CA SER A 155 -4.78 2.36 5.95
C SER A 155 -5.08 2.02 4.49
N LEU A 156 -6.35 1.92 4.09
CA LEU A 156 -6.73 1.81 2.69
C LEU A 156 -6.58 3.18 1.99
N ALA A 157 -6.93 4.27 2.66
CA ALA A 157 -6.72 5.63 2.15
C ALA A 157 -5.23 5.94 1.93
N SER A 158 -4.32 5.40 2.76
CA SER A 158 -2.88 5.60 2.56
C SER A 158 -2.34 4.90 1.30
N LEU A 159 -3.04 3.91 0.73
CA LEU A 159 -2.68 3.39 -0.61
C LEU A 159 -2.83 4.44 -1.71
N PHE A 160 -3.76 5.40 -1.58
CA PHE A 160 -3.88 6.50 -2.55
C PHE A 160 -2.68 7.44 -2.48
N MET A 161 -2.23 7.75 -1.26
CA MET A 161 -1.01 8.54 -1.04
C MET A 161 0.22 7.80 -1.58
N PHE A 162 0.28 6.48 -1.37
CA PHE A 162 1.33 5.65 -1.94
C PHE A 162 1.36 5.69 -3.47
N VAL A 163 0.19 5.55 -4.12
CA VAL A 163 0.09 5.64 -5.59
C VAL A 163 0.60 7.00 -6.08
N GLY A 164 0.19 8.10 -5.44
CA GLY A 164 0.68 9.44 -5.79
C GLY A 164 2.21 9.54 -5.71
N TYR A 165 2.78 9.06 -4.60
CA TYR A 165 4.23 9.04 -4.41
C TYR A 165 4.96 8.23 -5.49
N SER A 166 4.43 7.05 -5.82
CA SER A 166 5.00 6.18 -6.85
C SER A 166 4.93 6.79 -8.24
N VAL A 167 3.86 7.54 -8.55
CA VAL A 167 3.77 8.29 -9.82
C VAL A 167 4.88 9.33 -9.90
N ASP A 168 5.13 10.08 -8.83
CA ASP A 168 6.16 11.13 -8.79
C ASP A 168 7.56 10.57 -9.08
N THR A 169 7.94 9.46 -8.44
CA THR A 169 9.26 8.83 -8.65
C THR A 169 9.39 8.22 -10.05
N ASN A 170 8.32 7.66 -10.61
CA ASN A 170 8.32 7.13 -11.97
C ASN A 170 8.40 8.25 -13.04
N ILE A 171 7.75 9.39 -12.82
CA ILE A 171 7.86 10.56 -13.70
C ILE A 171 9.30 11.10 -13.65
N LEU A 172 9.86 11.32 -12.46
CA LEU A 172 11.24 11.77 -12.28
C LEU A 172 12.24 10.85 -13.01
N LEU A 173 12.10 9.53 -12.84
CA LEU A 173 12.91 8.55 -13.54
C LEU A 173 12.79 8.71 -15.06
N SER A 174 11.56 8.81 -15.56
CA SER A 174 11.29 8.89 -16.99
C SER A 174 11.87 10.16 -17.61
N GLU A 175 11.65 11.31 -16.97
CA GLU A 175 12.17 12.61 -17.40
C GLU A 175 13.70 12.62 -17.44
N LYS A 176 14.36 12.31 -16.32
CA LYS A 176 15.83 12.33 -16.22
C LYS A 176 16.52 11.33 -17.16
N VAL A 177 15.91 10.19 -17.43
CA VAL A 177 16.49 9.18 -18.34
C VAL A 177 16.29 9.56 -19.80
N LEU A 178 15.16 10.16 -20.16
CA LEU A 178 14.83 10.48 -21.54
C LEU A 178 15.43 11.81 -22.00
N GLU A 179 15.43 12.82 -21.15
CA GLU A 179 15.91 14.16 -21.50
C GLU A 179 17.42 14.32 -21.26
N GLU A 180 17.91 13.86 -20.11
CA GLU A 180 19.31 14.07 -19.69
C GLU A 180 20.19 12.85 -19.90
N GLY A 181 19.59 11.67 -20.18
CA GLY A 181 20.32 10.41 -20.28
C GLY A 181 20.98 9.97 -18.96
N ASN A 182 20.63 10.60 -17.83
CA ASN A 182 21.33 10.45 -16.56
C ASN A 182 20.54 9.62 -15.53
N TYR A 183 20.50 8.31 -15.76
CA TYR A 183 19.86 7.38 -14.83
C TYR A 183 20.43 7.44 -13.40
N LYS A 184 21.73 7.71 -13.25
CA LYS A 184 22.38 7.72 -11.93
C LYS A 184 21.91 8.91 -11.10
N GLU A 185 21.78 10.07 -11.71
CA GLU A 185 21.26 11.26 -11.04
C GLU A 185 19.78 11.09 -10.68
N ALA A 186 18.97 10.56 -11.61
CA ALA A 186 17.58 10.20 -11.33
C ALA A 186 17.46 9.32 -10.07
N LEU A 187 18.30 8.28 -10.01
CA LEU A 187 18.32 7.33 -8.91
C LEU A 187 18.75 7.96 -7.59
N ILE A 188 19.78 8.81 -7.58
CA ILE A 188 20.22 9.49 -6.36
C ILE A 188 19.11 10.40 -5.83
N THR A 189 18.56 11.26 -6.69
CA THR A 189 17.49 12.20 -6.30
C THR A 189 16.26 11.46 -5.81
N GLY A 190 15.80 10.47 -6.57
CA GLY A 190 14.61 9.71 -6.23
C GLY A 190 14.77 8.89 -4.95
N LEU A 191 15.90 8.19 -4.77
CA LEU A 191 16.16 7.46 -3.52
C LEU A 191 16.29 8.39 -2.32
N SER A 192 16.84 9.59 -2.47
CA SER A 192 16.87 10.59 -1.38
C SER A 192 15.47 11.03 -0.97
N LEU A 193 14.57 11.27 -1.93
CA LEU A 193 13.17 11.57 -1.66
C LEU A 193 12.46 10.41 -0.95
N THR A 194 12.75 9.16 -1.34
CA THR A 194 12.10 7.98 -0.75
C THR A 194 12.64 7.68 0.64
N LEU A 195 13.95 7.81 0.84
CA LEU A 195 14.59 7.50 2.10
C LEU A 195 14.16 8.47 3.21
N THR A 196 14.05 9.76 2.91
CA THR A 196 13.54 10.76 3.88
C THR A 196 12.12 10.42 4.33
N THR A 197 11.26 10.01 3.41
CA THR A 197 9.88 9.57 3.72
C THR A 197 9.90 8.28 4.54
N ILE A 198 10.69 7.28 4.17
CA ILE A 198 10.86 6.03 4.92
C ILE A 198 11.30 6.30 6.36
N ILE A 199 12.27 7.19 6.58
CA ILE A 199 12.73 7.57 7.92
C ILE A 199 11.57 8.16 8.74
N ALA A 200 10.79 9.08 8.16
CA ALA A 200 9.64 9.65 8.84
C ALA A 200 8.58 8.59 9.21
N LEU A 201 8.31 7.64 8.31
CA LEU A 201 7.37 6.53 8.55
C LEU A 201 7.86 5.59 9.65
N ILE A 202 9.17 5.30 9.70
CA ILE A 202 9.77 4.50 10.77
C ILE A 202 9.62 5.22 12.12
N VAL A 203 9.85 6.54 12.16
CA VAL A 203 9.62 7.33 13.38
C VAL A 203 8.16 7.23 13.83
N ILE A 204 7.20 7.33 12.91
CA ILE A 204 5.77 7.14 13.25
C ILE A 204 5.53 5.73 13.81
N LEU A 205 6.09 4.70 13.21
CA LEU A 205 5.91 3.31 13.67
C LEU A 205 6.47 3.06 15.07
N LEU A 206 7.64 3.66 15.38
CA LEU A 206 8.32 3.44 16.65
C LEU A 206 7.75 4.29 17.79
N PHE A 207 7.36 5.54 17.52
CA PHE A 207 7.05 6.51 18.56
C PHE A 207 5.56 6.88 18.66
N SER A 208 4.74 6.61 17.64
CA SER A 208 3.31 6.93 17.70
C SER A 208 2.56 5.99 18.63
N GLN A 209 1.76 6.55 19.53
CA GLN A 209 0.78 5.78 20.33
C GLN A 209 -0.54 5.54 19.57
N ASN A 210 -0.73 6.20 18.42
CA ASN A 210 -1.96 6.10 17.65
C ASN A 210 -1.87 4.95 16.62
N GLU A 211 -2.66 3.91 16.83
CA GLU A 211 -2.73 2.71 15.98
C GLU A 211 -3.17 3.01 14.54
N ILE A 212 -3.98 4.04 14.33
CA ILE A 212 -4.39 4.46 12.98
C ILE A 212 -3.19 5.00 12.23
N LEU A 213 -2.39 5.85 12.86
CA LEU A 213 -1.16 6.40 12.27
C LEU A 213 -0.13 5.30 11.98
N LYS A 214 0.05 4.35 12.91
CA LYS A 214 0.92 3.18 12.71
C LYS A 214 0.45 2.33 11.53
N SER A 215 -0.85 2.08 11.43
CA SER A 215 -1.44 1.30 10.32
C SER A 215 -1.23 1.99 8.98
N MET A 216 -1.43 3.30 8.89
CA MET A 216 -1.15 4.09 7.69
C MET A 216 0.34 4.04 7.33
N ALA A 217 1.21 4.24 8.33
CA ALA A 217 2.65 4.27 8.14
C ALA A 217 3.21 2.93 7.68
N LEU A 218 2.69 1.81 8.20
CA LEU A 218 3.10 0.47 7.78
C LEU A 218 2.76 0.23 6.31
N VAL A 219 1.54 0.58 5.89
CA VAL A 219 1.13 0.43 4.48
C VAL A 219 2.01 1.26 3.56
N LEU A 220 2.28 2.52 3.91
CA LEU A 220 3.18 3.38 3.13
C LEU A 220 4.60 2.82 3.10
N LEU A 221 5.15 2.38 4.23
CA LEU A 221 6.52 1.87 4.33
C LEU A 221 6.73 0.64 3.45
N VAL A 222 5.80 -0.31 3.50
CA VAL A 222 5.82 -1.51 2.65
C VAL A 222 5.71 -1.09 1.18
N GLY A 223 4.78 -0.18 0.86
CA GLY A 223 4.61 0.35 -0.49
C GLY A 223 5.89 0.96 -1.05
N LEU A 224 6.50 1.88 -0.31
CA LEU A 224 7.74 2.54 -0.73
C LEU A 224 8.91 1.56 -0.90
N THR A 225 8.93 0.47 -0.16
CA THR A 225 9.94 -0.58 -0.32
C THR A 225 9.81 -1.26 -1.68
N PHE A 226 8.60 -1.61 -2.09
CA PHE A 226 8.35 -2.17 -3.42
C PHE A 226 8.49 -1.14 -4.53
N ASP A 227 8.16 0.13 -4.27
CA ASP A 227 8.40 1.23 -5.22
C ASP A 227 9.87 1.32 -5.62
N ILE A 228 10.79 1.17 -4.66
CA ILE A 228 12.23 1.17 -4.97
C ILE A 228 12.57 0.05 -5.96
N ILE A 229 11.97 -1.14 -5.79
CA ILE A 229 12.22 -2.29 -6.66
C ILE A 229 11.59 -2.04 -8.03
N ASN A 230 10.30 -1.74 -8.10
CA ASN A 230 9.60 -1.67 -9.38
C ASN A 230 9.93 -0.40 -10.15
N THR A 231 10.09 0.75 -9.52
CA THR A 231 10.44 2.00 -10.22
C THR A 231 11.86 1.92 -10.78
N TRP A 232 12.86 1.67 -9.93
CA TRP A 232 14.26 1.71 -10.38
C TRP A 232 14.68 0.44 -11.14
N ILE A 233 14.20 -0.73 -10.73
CA ILE A 233 14.61 -1.99 -11.37
C ILE A 233 13.68 -2.35 -12.53
N GLN A 234 12.36 -2.42 -12.31
CA GLN A 234 11.42 -2.85 -13.36
C GLN A 234 11.26 -1.77 -14.44
N ASN A 235 10.71 -0.59 -14.09
CA ASN A 235 10.50 0.51 -15.04
C ASN A 235 11.83 1.01 -15.60
N GLY A 236 12.81 1.27 -14.74
CA GLY A 236 14.14 1.73 -15.15
C GLY A 236 14.82 0.80 -16.15
N SER A 237 14.75 -0.52 -15.96
CA SER A 237 15.31 -1.47 -16.93
C SER A 237 14.56 -1.46 -18.26
N LEU A 238 13.22 -1.43 -18.23
CA LEU A 238 12.38 -1.42 -19.43
C LEU A 238 12.57 -0.13 -20.23
N LEU A 239 12.60 1.02 -19.56
CA LEU A 239 12.82 2.33 -20.19
C LEU A 239 14.19 2.41 -20.87
N LEU A 240 15.24 1.89 -20.22
CA LEU A 240 16.58 1.85 -20.81
C LEU A 240 16.70 0.90 -22.01
N LEU A 241 15.87 -0.16 -22.06
CA LEU A 241 15.79 -1.04 -23.23
C LEU A 241 15.06 -0.32 -24.38
N LEU A 242 13.95 0.34 -24.09
CA LEU A 242 13.16 1.12 -25.04
C LEU A 242 14.02 2.22 -25.71
N ASN A 243 14.70 3.04 -24.92
CA ASN A 243 15.53 4.14 -25.43
C ASN A 243 16.64 3.61 -26.37
N LYS A 244 17.24 2.46 -26.05
CA LYS A 244 18.26 1.84 -26.91
C LYS A 244 17.70 1.39 -28.27
N GLU A 245 16.49 0.82 -28.30
CA GLU A 245 15.87 0.42 -29.57
C GLU A 245 15.52 1.61 -30.45
N GLN A 246 15.09 2.72 -29.85
CA GLN A 246 14.82 3.96 -30.58
C GLN A 246 16.09 4.54 -31.21
N ASN A 247 17.19 4.59 -30.45
CA ASN A 247 18.47 5.06 -30.98
C ASN A 247 19.03 4.18 -32.10
N LYS A 248 18.73 2.88 -32.11
CA LYS A 248 19.10 1.97 -33.21
C LYS A 248 18.26 2.15 -34.47
N LYS A 249 17.00 2.59 -34.35
CA LYS A 249 16.10 2.83 -35.50
C LYS A 249 16.37 4.17 -36.20
N ASN A 250 17.03 5.09 -35.50
CA ASN A 250 17.36 6.43 -36.00
C ASN A 250 18.82 6.53 -36.55
N GLN A 251 19.55 5.42 -36.60
CA GLN A 251 20.87 5.27 -37.23
C GLN A 251 20.77 4.39 -38.46
#